data_AF-A0A2N2Y4A8-F1
#
_entry.id   AF-A0A2N2Y4A8-F1
#
_cell.length_a   1.000
_cell.length_b   1.000
_cell.length_c   1.000
_cell.angle_alpha   90.00
_cell.angle_beta   90.00
_cell.angle_gamma   90.00
#
_symmetry.space_group_name_H-M   'P 1'
#
loop_
_entity.id
_entity.type
_entity.pdbx_description
1 polymer ?
#
loop_
_entity_poly.entity_id
_entity_poly.type
_entity_poly.pdbx_seq_one_letter_code
_entity_poly.pdbx_strand_id
1 'polypeptide(L)'
;MTIQEETDKANVNMQLKVLIADDEPQNIKDIFEVLKKENYQLLVAPNGKIAVEVAEKHRPQAIIMDWDMPEMDGIEAVRMLRCSPGTKLTPIIMATGKMTTPENLQMALEAGANDFIRKPFDNIEIIARVKSMIGLNQQHQENINLHKKIAQQQIERINYQLEINSQALSTLKLRIITDAEGHEHLLNSLNILRDHVTDTGGEIISKIISSYKTKMSVVNWGELESLFAKVHHSFYNNLQSRIPDLSPAERRLCGLIKLNMTTKEISAVSNQSADTIKKTKYRLKKKLGLDAADSLNNFIHEIS
;
A
#
# COMPACT_ATOMS: atom_id res chain seq x y z
N MET A 1 -10.89 -35.32 22.21
CA MET A 1 -10.29 -35.37 20.87
C MET A 1 -9.83 -33.97 20.58
N THR A 2 -8.55 -33.70 20.81
CA THR A 2 -8.00 -32.36 20.98
C THR A 2 -7.65 -31.77 19.62
N ILE A 3 -7.79 -30.46 19.48
CA ILE A 3 -7.55 -29.61 18.28
C ILE A 3 -6.16 -29.84 17.62
N GLN A 4 -5.25 -30.55 18.27
CA GLN A 4 -3.95 -30.98 17.75
C GLN A 4 -4.00 -32.13 16.73
N GLU A 5 -5.02 -32.98 16.71
CA GLU A 5 -5.10 -34.10 15.75
C GLU A 5 -5.59 -33.69 14.35
N GLU A 6 -6.24 -32.52 14.22
CA GLU A 6 -6.69 -31.98 12.92
C GLU A 6 -5.61 -31.16 12.21
N THR A 7 -4.64 -30.61 12.94
CA THR A 7 -3.53 -29.83 12.35
C THR A 7 -2.46 -30.69 11.67
N ASP A 8 -2.36 -31.98 12.00
CA ASP A 8 -1.35 -32.88 11.44
C ASP A 8 -1.78 -33.56 10.11
N LYS A 9 -3.04 -33.43 9.69
CA LYS A 9 -3.55 -34.05 8.45
C LYS A 9 -3.44 -33.19 7.19
N ALA A 10 -2.91 -31.96 7.30
CA ALA A 10 -2.76 -31.03 6.17
C ALA A 10 -1.32 -30.86 5.67
N ASN A 11 -0.32 -31.51 6.27
CA ASN A 11 1.02 -31.61 5.69
C ASN A 11 1.06 -32.82 4.73
N VAL A 12 0.46 -32.64 3.54
CA VAL A 12 0.89 -33.42 2.38
C VAL A 12 2.37 -33.11 2.24
N ASN A 13 3.23 -34.08 2.58
CA ASN A 13 4.68 -33.98 2.51
C ASN A 13 5.06 -33.86 1.02
N MET A 14 4.87 -32.68 0.44
CA MET A 14 5.08 -32.43 -0.98
C MET A 14 6.59 -32.39 -1.18
N GLN A 15 7.10 -33.50 -1.70
CA GLN A 15 8.52 -33.71 -1.91
C GLN A 15 9.09 -32.56 -2.77
N LEU A 16 10.16 -31.92 -2.30
CA LEU A 16 10.78 -30.81 -3.03
C LEU A 16 11.36 -31.32 -4.34
N LYS A 17 11.14 -30.58 -5.41
CA LYS A 17 11.57 -30.90 -6.77
C LYS A 17 12.93 -30.30 -7.08
N VAL A 18 13.85 -31.12 -7.59
CA VAL A 18 15.14 -30.68 -8.12
C VAL A 18 15.24 -31.11 -9.56
N LEU A 19 15.55 -30.17 -10.45
CA LEU A 19 15.79 -30.46 -11.87
C LEU A 19 17.28 -30.66 -12.12
N ILE A 20 17.63 -31.75 -12.77
CA ILE A 20 18.97 -32.07 -13.24
C ILE A 20 18.96 -31.96 -14.76
N ALA A 21 19.77 -31.07 -15.32
CA ALA A 21 19.92 -30.88 -16.75
C ALA A 21 21.37 -31.15 -17.15
N ASP A 22 21.60 -32.20 -17.94
CA ASP A 22 22.92 -32.62 -18.45
C ASP A 22 22.67 -33.49 -19.69
N ASP A 23 23.50 -33.41 -20.72
CA ASP A 23 23.32 -34.20 -21.95
C ASP A 23 23.97 -35.58 -21.87
N GLU A 24 24.91 -35.77 -20.94
CA GLU A 24 25.59 -37.05 -20.71
C GLU A 24 24.80 -37.90 -19.68
N PRO A 25 24.23 -39.05 -20.10
CA PRO A 25 23.40 -39.88 -19.22
C PRO A 25 24.10 -40.34 -17.94
N GLN A 26 25.43 -40.52 -17.97
CA GLN A 26 26.20 -40.91 -16.80
C GLN A 26 26.23 -39.80 -15.74
N ASN A 27 26.36 -38.52 -16.14
CA ASN A 27 26.33 -37.39 -15.21
C ASN A 27 24.94 -37.27 -14.54
N ILE A 28 23.86 -37.39 -15.31
CA ILE A 28 22.50 -37.41 -14.78
C ILE A 28 22.38 -38.52 -13.73
N LYS A 29 22.82 -39.74 -14.05
CA LYS A 29 22.74 -40.89 -13.16
C LYS A 29 23.52 -40.68 -11.87
N ASP A 30 24.73 -40.13 -11.94
CA ASP A 30 25.57 -39.86 -10.77
C ASP A 30 24.91 -38.86 -9.83
N ILE A 31 24.43 -37.72 -10.35
CA ILE A 31 23.71 -36.71 -9.56
C ILE A 31 22.41 -37.29 -8.99
N PHE A 32 21.69 -38.08 -9.79
CA PHE A 32 20.42 -38.67 -9.40
C PHE A 32 20.57 -39.64 -8.22
N GLU A 33 21.55 -40.55 -8.27
CA GLU A 33 21.81 -41.51 -7.19
C GLU A 33 22.25 -40.84 -5.88
N VAL A 34 22.93 -39.68 -5.98
CA VAL A 34 23.28 -38.86 -4.83
C VAL A 34 22.04 -38.20 -4.23
N LEU A 35 21.26 -37.49 -5.03
CA LEU A 35 20.13 -36.68 -4.55
C LEU A 35 18.88 -37.49 -4.21
N LYS A 36 18.70 -38.69 -4.78
CA LYS A 36 17.56 -39.57 -4.47
C LYS A 36 17.52 -39.96 -2.98
N LYS A 37 18.68 -39.96 -2.32
CA LYS A 37 18.82 -40.24 -0.88
C LYS A 37 18.28 -39.10 0.01
N GLU A 38 18.07 -37.91 -0.56
CA GLU A 38 17.71 -36.68 0.17
C GLU A 38 16.20 -36.35 0.14
N ASN A 39 15.37 -37.34 -0.18
CA ASN A 39 13.90 -37.19 -0.25
C ASN A 39 13.47 -36.03 -1.19
N TYR A 40 14.11 -35.92 -2.37
CA TYR A 40 13.71 -35.01 -3.44
C TYR A 40 12.94 -35.75 -4.54
N GLN A 41 11.97 -35.06 -5.14
CA GLN A 41 11.40 -35.45 -6.42
C GLN A 41 12.34 -34.97 -7.53
N LEU A 42 13.06 -35.89 -8.15
CA LEU A 42 14.03 -35.53 -9.19
C LEU A 42 13.35 -35.44 -10.55
N LEU A 43 13.63 -34.34 -11.25
CA LEU A 43 13.26 -34.10 -12.64
C LEU A 43 14.55 -34.15 -13.47
N VAL A 44 14.48 -34.64 -14.69
CA VAL A 44 15.64 -34.76 -15.58
C VAL A 44 15.36 -34.10 -16.92
N ALA A 45 16.37 -33.46 -17.50
CA ALA A 45 16.33 -32.87 -18.83
C ALA A 45 17.65 -33.17 -19.56
N PRO A 46 17.62 -33.68 -20.81
CA PRO A 46 18.82 -34.03 -21.55
C PRO A 46 19.46 -32.85 -22.31
N ASN A 47 18.86 -31.65 -22.26
CA ASN A 47 19.40 -30.43 -22.88
C ASN A 47 18.77 -29.17 -22.25
N GLY A 48 19.31 -27.99 -22.57
CA GLY A 48 18.87 -26.71 -22.03
C GLY A 48 17.42 -26.35 -22.38
N LYS A 49 16.96 -26.69 -23.59
CA LYS A 49 15.60 -26.39 -24.05
C LYS A 49 14.55 -27.16 -23.24
N ILE A 50 14.75 -28.46 -23.07
CA ILE A 50 13.88 -29.30 -22.23
C ILE A 50 13.97 -28.86 -20.78
N ALA A 51 15.15 -28.44 -20.30
CA ALA A 51 15.30 -27.94 -18.94
C ALA A 51 14.44 -26.70 -18.68
N VAL A 52 14.38 -25.76 -19.63
CA VAL A 52 13.49 -24.59 -19.56
C VAL A 52 12.02 -25.02 -19.52
N GLU A 53 11.58 -25.86 -20.44
CA GLU A 53 10.19 -26.35 -20.52
C GLU A 53 9.75 -27.05 -19.22
N VAL A 54 10.60 -27.94 -18.69
CA VAL A 54 10.33 -28.66 -17.45
C VAL A 54 10.32 -27.70 -16.26
N ALA A 55 11.25 -26.75 -16.19
CA ALA A 55 11.32 -25.79 -15.11
C ALA A 55 10.07 -24.89 -15.06
N GLU A 56 9.59 -24.40 -16.19
CA GLU A 56 8.38 -23.58 -16.25
C GLU A 56 7.12 -24.38 -15.86
N LYS A 57 7.02 -25.62 -16.33
CA LYS A 57 5.88 -26.49 -16.06
C LYS A 57 5.84 -26.98 -14.62
N HIS A 58 6.99 -27.27 -14.01
CA HIS A 58 7.06 -27.99 -12.74
C HIS A 58 7.57 -27.16 -11.57
N ARG A 59 8.15 -25.99 -11.85
CA ARG A 59 8.66 -25.01 -10.89
C ARG A 59 9.52 -25.67 -9.81
N PRO A 60 10.66 -26.27 -10.18
CA PRO A 60 11.55 -26.91 -9.23
C PRO A 60 12.09 -25.89 -8.23
N GLN A 61 12.48 -26.37 -7.05
CA GLN A 61 13.06 -25.55 -5.98
C GLN A 61 14.56 -25.34 -6.16
N ALA A 62 15.22 -26.14 -7.00
CA ALA A 62 16.59 -25.92 -7.45
C ALA A 62 16.80 -26.57 -8.82
N ILE A 63 17.76 -26.04 -9.59
CA ILE A 63 18.18 -26.57 -10.88
C ILE A 63 19.69 -26.79 -10.83
N ILE A 64 20.15 -27.98 -11.19
CA ILE A 64 21.54 -28.23 -11.55
C ILE A 64 21.59 -28.24 -13.08
N MET A 65 22.36 -27.33 -13.67
CA MET A 65 22.40 -27.08 -15.10
C MET A 65 23.81 -27.30 -15.62
N ASP A 66 24.01 -28.30 -16.48
CA ASP A 66 25.26 -28.42 -17.21
C ASP A 66 25.48 -27.24 -18.15
N TRP A 67 26.74 -26.88 -18.33
CA TRP A 67 27.10 -25.79 -19.20
C TRP A 67 27.05 -26.19 -20.69
N ASP A 68 27.62 -27.34 -21.04
CA ASP A 68 27.95 -27.71 -22.41
C ASP A 68 26.93 -28.72 -22.95
N MET A 69 25.72 -28.25 -23.28
CA MET A 69 24.65 -29.11 -23.83
C MET A 69 24.34 -28.81 -25.31
N PRO A 70 23.88 -29.80 -26.10
CA PRO A 70 23.40 -29.59 -27.46
C PRO A 70 22.06 -28.84 -27.47
N GLU A 71 21.69 -28.32 -28.64
CA GLU A 71 20.48 -27.52 -28.92
C GLU A 71 20.43 -26.14 -28.24
N MET A 72 20.65 -26.10 -26.92
CA MET A 72 20.69 -24.89 -26.09
C MET A 72 21.68 -25.13 -24.96
N ASP A 73 22.68 -24.27 -24.86
CA ASP A 73 23.67 -24.34 -23.80
C ASP A 73 23.10 -23.90 -22.43
N GLY A 74 23.78 -24.24 -21.35
CA GLY A 74 23.32 -23.95 -20.00
C GLY A 74 23.23 -22.46 -19.69
N ILE A 75 24.08 -21.62 -20.29
CA ILE A 75 24.08 -20.17 -20.07
C ILE A 75 22.87 -19.52 -20.74
N GLU A 76 22.54 -19.93 -21.97
CA GLU A 76 21.33 -19.51 -22.66
C GLU A 76 20.08 -19.94 -21.89
N ALA A 77 20.03 -21.19 -21.42
CA ALA A 77 18.93 -21.70 -20.60
C ALA A 77 18.76 -20.90 -19.30
N VAL A 78 19.85 -20.58 -18.60
CA VAL A 78 19.82 -19.72 -17.39
C VAL A 78 19.22 -18.36 -17.71
N ARG A 79 19.65 -17.70 -18.79
CA ARG A 79 19.09 -16.40 -19.19
C ARG A 79 17.60 -16.47 -19.47
N MET A 80 17.14 -17.51 -20.16
CA MET A 80 15.72 -17.72 -20.42
C MET A 80 14.92 -17.92 -19.12
N LEU A 81 15.43 -18.74 -18.19
CA LEU A 81 14.80 -18.97 -16.88
C LEU A 81 14.72 -17.66 -16.06
N ARG A 82 15.72 -16.78 -16.16
CA ARG A 82 15.71 -15.49 -15.47
C ARG A 82 14.68 -14.51 -16.04
N CYS A 83 14.34 -14.63 -17.31
CA CYS A 83 13.29 -13.83 -17.94
C CYS A 83 11.87 -14.29 -17.60
N SER A 84 11.67 -15.54 -17.17
CA SER A 84 10.35 -16.09 -16.91
C SER A 84 9.87 -15.85 -15.47
N PRO A 85 8.69 -15.23 -15.23
CA PRO A 85 8.22 -14.92 -13.88
C PRO A 85 8.11 -16.12 -12.93
N GLY A 86 7.90 -17.33 -13.48
CA GLY A 86 7.74 -18.56 -12.71
C GLY A 86 9.06 -19.19 -12.25
N THR A 87 10.18 -18.87 -12.88
CA THR A 87 11.49 -19.49 -12.64
C THR A 87 12.61 -18.49 -12.36
N LYS A 88 12.34 -17.18 -12.49
CA LYS A 88 13.34 -16.11 -12.28
C LYS A 88 14.02 -16.12 -10.92
N LEU A 89 13.36 -16.65 -9.88
CA LEU A 89 13.90 -16.78 -8.52
C LEU A 89 14.34 -18.21 -8.19
N THR A 90 14.13 -19.18 -9.10
CA THR A 90 14.57 -20.56 -8.86
C THR A 90 16.10 -20.58 -8.82
N PRO A 91 16.71 -21.10 -7.74
CA PRO A 91 18.16 -21.16 -7.65
C PRO A 91 18.74 -22.13 -8.70
N ILE A 92 19.79 -21.70 -9.39
CA ILE A 92 20.46 -22.48 -10.44
C ILE A 92 21.94 -22.66 -10.07
N ILE A 93 22.39 -23.91 -10.06
CA ILE A 93 23.78 -24.31 -9.87
C ILE A 93 24.32 -24.75 -11.23
N MET A 94 25.36 -24.09 -11.73
CA MET A 94 26.02 -24.52 -12.96
C MET A 94 26.93 -25.72 -12.69
N ALA A 95 26.77 -26.81 -13.42
CA ALA A 95 27.72 -27.91 -13.46
C ALA A 95 28.68 -27.71 -14.64
N THR A 96 29.99 -27.85 -14.41
CA THR A 96 30.96 -27.72 -15.51
C THR A 96 32.22 -28.54 -15.28
N GLY A 97 32.73 -29.17 -16.34
CA GLY A 97 34.04 -29.84 -16.34
C GLY A 97 35.15 -29.03 -17.01
N LYS A 98 34.80 -28.11 -17.93
CA LYS A 98 35.76 -27.38 -18.77
C LYS A 98 35.81 -25.88 -18.46
N MET A 99 34.69 -25.30 -18.02
CA MET A 99 34.53 -23.86 -17.83
C MET A 99 34.88 -23.45 -16.40
N THR A 100 36.12 -23.73 -15.98
CA THR A 100 36.56 -23.59 -14.59
C THR A 100 37.41 -22.35 -14.30
N THR A 101 37.74 -21.58 -15.34
CA THR A 101 38.50 -20.32 -15.22
C THR A 101 37.66 -19.22 -14.54
N PRO A 102 38.28 -18.23 -13.87
CA PRO A 102 37.55 -17.13 -13.23
C PRO A 102 36.57 -16.39 -14.15
N GLU A 103 36.94 -16.20 -15.42
CA GLU A 103 36.13 -15.48 -16.42
C GLU A 103 34.84 -16.23 -16.75
N ASN A 104 34.94 -17.56 -16.85
CA ASN A 104 33.77 -18.41 -17.08
C ASN A 104 32.82 -18.41 -15.87
N LEU A 105 33.37 -18.47 -14.66
CA LEU A 105 32.57 -18.41 -13.44
C LEU A 105 31.84 -17.07 -13.32
N GLN A 106 32.54 -15.97 -13.64
CA GLN A 106 31.94 -14.64 -13.71
C GLN A 106 30.79 -14.62 -14.73
N MET A 107 30.99 -15.18 -15.92
CA MET A 107 29.95 -15.21 -16.95
C MET A 107 28.69 -15.99 -16.51
N ALA A 108 28.84 -17.10 -15.78
CA ALA A 108 27.69 -17.82 -15.21
C ALA A 108 26.92 -16.99 -14.19
N LEU A 109 27.62 -16.33 -13.27
CA LEU A 109 26.99 -15.48 -12.26
C LEU A 109 26.27 -14.28 -12.90
N GLU A 110 26.89 -13.66 -13.91
CA GLU A 110 26.29 -12.56 -14.68
C GLU A 110 25.08 -12.99 -15.51
N ALA A 111 25.06 -14.23 -16.01
CA ALA A 111 23.88 -14.82 -16.64
C ALA A 111 22.73 -15.03 -15.64
N GLY A 112 23.03 -15.10 -14.35
CA GLY A 112 22.07 -15.23 -13.26
C GLY A 112 22.13 -16.57 -12.52
N ALA A 113 23.15 -17.39 -12.75
CA ALA A 113 23.39 -18.56 -11.89
C ALA A 113 23.69 -18.11 -10.45
N ASN A 114 23.34 -18.94 -9.49
CA ASN A 114 23.56 -18.65 -8.07
C ASN A 114 24.90 -19.20 -7.58
N ASP A 115 25.42 -20.24 -8.23
CA ASP A 115 26.62 -20.96 -7.84
C ASP A 115 27.05 -21.92 -8.96
N PHE A 116 28.14 -22.66 -8.72
CA PHE A 116 28.63 -23.70 -9.62
C PHE A 116 29.22 -24.90 -8.87
N ILE A 117 29.27 -26.04 -9.55
CA ILE A 117 29.92 -27.29 -9.12
C ILE A 117 30.83 -27.76 -10.25
N ARG A 118 32.04 -28.19 -9.88
CA ARG A 118 33.02 -28.71 -10.84
C ARG A 118 32.86 -30.22 -11.00
N LYS A 119 32.98 -30.69 -12.24
CA LYS A 119 33.12 -32.12 -12.56
C LYS A 119 34.59 -32.53 -12.39
N PRO A 120 34.91 -33.76 -11.90
CA PRO A 120 33.99 -34.79 -11.44
C PRO A 120 33.31 -34.40 -10.12
N PHE A 121 32.08 -34.86 -9.94
CA PHE A 121 31.23 -34.45 -8.82
C PHE A 121 31.67 -35.05 -7.48
N ASP A 122 31.67 -34.23 -6.42
CA ASP A 122 31.69 -34.71 -5.05
C ASP A 122 30.26 -34.81 -4.49
N ASN A 123 29.93 -35.98 -3.93
CA ASN A 123 28.59 -36.27 -3.44
C ASN A 123 28.16 -35.34 -2.29
N ILE A 124 29.09 -35.00 -1.39
CA ILE A 124 28.82 -34.14 -0.24
C ILE A 124 28.62 -32.71 -0.73
N GLU A 125 29.42 -32.25 -1.69
CA GLU A 125 29.31 -30.92 -2.28
C GLU A 125 27.94 -30.70 -2.95
N ILE A 126 27.48 -31.63 -3.79
CA ILE A 126 26.16 -31.54 -4.44
C ILE A 126 25.05 -31.39 -3.39
N ILE A 127 25.02 -32.28 -2.39
CA ILE A 127 23.98 -32.29 -1.37
C ILE A 127 24.00 -30.97 -0.59
N ALA A 128 25.18 -30.51 -0.17
CA ALA A 128 25.34 -29.30 0.63
C ALA A 128 24.87 -28.05 -0.13
N ARG A 129 25.25 -27.89 -1.40
CA ARG A 129 24.86 -26.73 -2.21
C ARG A 129 23.38 -26.72 -2.54
N VAL A 130 22.81 -27.85 -2.96
CA VAL A 130 21.36 -27.97 -3.23
C VAL A 130 20.54 -27.65 -1.99
N LYS A 131 20.87 -28.26 -0.84
CA LYS A 131 20.19 -27.98 0.43
C LYS A 131 20.27 -26.51 0.83
N SER A 132 21.47 -25.92 0.75
CA SER A 132 21.70 -24.53 1.14
C SER A 132 20.89 -23.58 0.28
N MET A 133 20.87 -23.79 -1.03
CA MET A 133 20.11 -22.94 -1.95
C MET A 133 18.60 -23.04 -1.76
N ILE A 134 18.08 -24.26 -1.61
CA ILE A 134 16.66 -24.47 -1.32
C ILE A 134 16.28 -23.75 -0.03
N GLY A 135 17.07 -23.92 1.04
CA GLY A 135 16.84 -23.27 2.33
C GLY A 135 16.84 -21.74 2.24
N LEU A 136 17.86 -21.16 1.59
CA LEU A 136 17.95 -19.72 1.39
C LEU A 136 16.77 -19.17 0.59
N ASN A 137 16.36 -19.85 -0.48
CA ASN A 137 15.23 -19.43 -1.31
C ASN A 137 13.89 -19.55 -0.55
N GLN A 138 13.71 -20.61 0.25
CA GLN A 138 12.54 -20.76 1.14
C GLN A 138 12.46 -19.63 2.16
N GLN A 139 13.55 -19.35 2.87
CA GLN A 139 13.62 -18.23 3.83
C GLN A 139 13.34 -16.88 3.16
N HIS A 140 13.87 -16.67 1.95
CA HIS A 140 13.60 -15.45 1.20
C HIS A 140 12.09 -15.31 0.86
N GLN A 141 11.47 -16.39 0.40
CA GLN A 141 10.05 -16.41 0.07
C GLN A 141 9.16 -16.23 1.31
N GLU A 142 9.52 -16.82 2.43
CA GLU A 142 8.86 -16.64 3.73
C GLU A 142 8.92 -15.18 4.19
N ASN A 143 10.10 -14.55 4.11
CA ASN A 143 10.27 -13.14 4.45
C ASN A 143 9.40 -12.23 3.57
N ILE A 144 9.36 -12.46 2.25
CA ILE A 144 8.48 -11.70 1.34
C ILE A 144 7.01 -11.86 1.76
N ASN A 145 6.58 -13.09 2.05
CA ASN A 145 5.21 -13.36 2.45
C ASN A 145 4.87 -12.70 3.80
N LEU A 146 5.80 -12.72 4.74
CA LEU A 146 5.65 -12.07 6.04
C LEU A 146 5.52 -10.55 5.90
N HIS A 147 6.38 -9.91 5.11
CA HIS A 147 6.30 -8.47 4.85
C HIS A 147 4.97 -8.08 4.19
N LYS A 148 4.47 -8.87 3.23
CA LYS A 148 3.14 -8.66 2.64
C LYS A 148 2.03 -8.75 3.68
N LYS A 149 2.09 -9.74 4.57
CA LYS A 149 1.09 -9.91 5.64
C LYS A 149 1.11 -8.74 6.63
N ILE A 150 2.29 -8.26 7.02
CA ILE A 150 2.44 -7.10 7.91
C ILE A 150 1.86 -5.84 7.24
N ALA A 151 2.19 -5.59 5.97
CA ALA A 151 1.66 -4.44 5.25
C ALA A 151 0.13 -4.48 5.13
N GLN A 152 -0.44 -5.65 4.85
CA GLN A 152 -1.89 -5.85 4.78
C GLN A 152 -2.56 -5.56 6.13
N GLN A 153 -2.00 -6.05 7.24
CA GLN A 153 -2.51 -5.76 8.59
C GLN A 153 -2.43 -4.27 8.95
N GLN A 154 -1.36 -3.58 8.51
CA GLN A 154 -1.24 -2.14 8.70
C GLN A 154 -2.31 -1.37 7.93
N ILE A 155 -2.58 -1.74 6.67
CA ILE A 155 -3.65 -1.13 5.86
C ILE A 155 -5.01 -1.33 6.52
N GLU A 156 -5.32 -2.56 6.98
CA GLU A 156 -6.57 -2.86 7.68
C GLU A 156 -6.73 -2.01 8.95
N ARG A 157 -5.67 -1.87 9.74
CA ARG A 157 -5.68 -1.03 10.95
C ARG A 157 -5.91 0.44 10.63
N ILE A 158 -5.27 0.97 9.59
CA ILE A 158 -5.43 2.36 9.16
C ILE A 158 -6.86 2.60 8.67
N ASN A 159 -7.40 1.69 7.84
CA ASN A 159 -8.77 1.79 7.34
C ASN A 159 -9.79 1.75 8.47
N TYR A 160 -9.62 0.86 9.44
CA TYR A 160 -10.47 0.80 10.62
C TYR A 160 -10.44 2.10 11.44
N GLN A 161 -9.24 2.66 11.66
CA GLN A 161 -9.10 3.93 12.37
C GLN A 161 -9.73 5.10 11.59
N LEU A 162 -9.60 5.09 10.25
CA LEU A 162 -10.21 6.08 9.38
C LEU A 162 -11.75 6.01 9.45
N GLU A 163 -12.31 4.81 9.49
CA GLU A 163 -13.74 4.59 9.66
C GLU A 163 -14.25 5.17 10.99
N ILE A 164 -13.58 4.86 12.11
CA ILE A 164 -13.91 5.44 13.42
C ILE A 164 -13.85 6.97 13.37
N ASN A 165 -12.77 7.53 12.80
CA ASN A 165 -12.60 8.98 12.72
C ASN A 165 -13.68 9.62 11.83
N SER A 166 -14.07 8.97 10.74
CA SER A 166 -15.12 9.43 9.81
C SER A 166 -16.50 9.42 10.46
N GLN A 167 -16.82 8.37 11.22
CA GLN A 167 -18.05 8.29 12.02
C GLN A 167 -18.09 9.41 13.06
N ALA A 168 -17.01 9.56 13.84
CA ALA A 168 -16.90 10.62 14.83
C ALA A 168 -17.03 12.02 14.21
N LEU A 169 -16.42 12.25 13.04
CA LEU A 169 -16.52 13.51 12.30
C LEU A 169 -17.95 13.79 11.84
N SER A 170 -18.66 12.76 11.39
CA SER A 170 -20.07 12.85 11.00
C SER A 170 -20.97 13.17 12.20
N THR A 171 -20.76 12.52 13.33
CA THR A 171 -21.48 12.83 14.58
C THR A 171 -21.22 14.25 15.05
N LEU A 172 -19.96 14.68 15.06
CA LEU A 172 -19.58 16.04 15.44
C LEU A 172 -20.19 17.09 14.50
N LYS A 173 -20.16 16.84 13.18
CA LYS A 173 -20.83 17.67 12.18
C LYS A 173 -22.29 17.89 12.55
N LEU A 174 -23.04 16.82 12.79
CA LEU A 174 -24.47 16.91 13.12
C LEU A 174 -24.69 17.70 14.41
N ARG A 175 -23.93 17.41 15.48
CA ARG A 175 -24.01 18.13 16.75
C ARG A 175 -23.81 19.64 16.57
N ILE A 176 -22.74 20.03 15.88
CA ILE A 176 -22.42 21.44 15.64
C ILE A 176 -23.52 22.15 14.82
N ILE A 177 -24.12 21.46 13.83
CA ILE A 177 -25.24 22.02 13.06
C ILE A 177 -26.45 22.23 13.96
N THR A 178 -26.84 21.22 14.74
CA THR A 178 -27.98 21.32 15.66
C THR A 178 -27.79 22.41 16.72
N ASP A 179 -26.60 22.50 17.31
CA ASP A 179 -26.27 23.55 18.28
C ASP A 179 -26.32 24.94 17.62
N ALA A 180 -25.80 25.07 16.40
CA ALA A 180 -25.81 26.34 15.67
C ALA A 180 -27.23 26.83 15.36
N GLU A 181 -28.15 25.94 15.00
CA GLU A 181 -29.57 26.30 14.81
C GLU A 181 -30.20 26.77 16.13
N GLY A 182 -29.94 26.09 17.25
CA GLY A 182 -30.38 26.53 18.58
C GLY A 182 -29.85 27.91 18.97
N HIS A 183 -28.57 28.19 18.67
CA HIS A 183 -27.94 29.47 18.94
C HIS A 183 -28.50 30.60 18.08
N GLU A 184 -28.88 30.32 16.84
CA GLU A 184 -29.54 31.28 15.96
C GLU A 184 -30.86 31.78 16.57
N HIS A 185 -31.67 30.88 17.15
CA HIS A 185 -32.88 31.25 17.86
C HIS A 185 -32.62 32.17 19.07
N LEU A 186 -31.59 31.87 19.87
CA LEU A 186 -31.19 32.72 21.00
C LEU A 186 -30.72 34.11 20.52
N LEU A 187 -29.87 34.15 19.49
CA LEU A 187 -29.37 35.40 18.92
C LEU A 187 -30.49 36.26 18.35
N ASN A 188 -31.48 35.66 17.68
CA ASN A 188 -32.66 36.36 17.20
C ASN A 188 -33.47 36.96 18.35
N SER A 189 -33.64 36.21 19.44
CA SER A 189 -34.35 36.68 20.63
C SER A 189 -33.62 37.85 21.31
N LEU A 190 -32.29 37.79 21.40
CA LEU A 190 -31.46 38.88 21.92
C LEU A 190 -31.48 40.12 21.03
N ASN A 191 -31.50 39.96 19.70
CA ASN A 191 -31.65 41.09 18.78
C ASN A 191 -33.01 41.77 18.93
N ILE A 192 -34.10 40.99 19.05
CA ILE A 192 -35.43 41.54 19.32
C ILE A 192 -35.41 42.33 20.63
N LEU A 193 -34.83 41.77 21.70
CA LEU A 193 -34.73 42.46 22.98
C LEU A 193 -33.90 43.75 22.88
N ARG A 194 -32.78 43.73 22.17
CA ARG A 194 -31.93 44.91 21.92
C ARG A 194 -32.73 46.06 21.33
N ASP A 195 -33.63 45.77 20.40
CA ASP A 195 -34.42 46.78 19.70
C ASP A 195 -35.55 47.38 20.57
N HIS A 196 -35.79 46.83 21.77
CA HIS A 196 -36.83 47.26 22.71
C HIS A 196 -36.30 47.78 24.06
N VAL A 197 -34.98 47.98 24.21
CA VAL A 197 -34.37 48.52 25.43
C VAL A 197 -33.79 49.91 25.21
N THR A 198 -33.42 50.60 26.29
CA THR A 198 -32.70 51.87 26.25
C THR A 198 -31.33 51.72 25.59
N ASP A 199 -30.75 52.83 25.12
CA ASP A 199 -29.43 52.83 24.44
C ASP A 199 -28.34 52.10 25.24
N THR A 200 -28.25 52.38 26.55
CA THR A 200 -27.31 51.70 27.46
C THR A 200 -27.57 50.18 27.53
N GLY A 201 -28.84 49.76 27.55
CA GLY A 201 -29.22 48.35 27.51
C GLY A 201 -28.87 47.70 26.18
N GLY A 202 -29.07 48.40 25.06
CA GLY A 202 -28.74 47.94 23.72
C GLY A 202 -27.24 47.72 23.51
N GLU A 203 -26.40 48.60 24.07
CA GLU A 203 -24.94 48.43 24.07
C GLU A 203 -24.50 47.19 24.86
N ILE A 204 -25.09 46.95 26.03
CA ILE A 204 -24.79 45.77 26.85
C ILE A 204 -25.17 44.49 26.10
N ILE A 205 -26.36 44.44 25.49
CA ILE A 205 -26.81 43.28 24.71
C ILE A 205 -25.89 43.06 23.51
N SER A 206 -25.44 44.12 22.84
CA SER A 206 -24.49 44.02 21.71
C SER A 206 -23.16 43.41 22.15
N LYS A 207 -22.64 43.78 23.33
CA LYS A 207 -21.43 43.17 23.92
C LYS A 207 -21.65 41.69 24.26
N ILE A 208 -22.81 41.32 24.80
CA ILE A 208 -23.18 39.93 25.10
C ILE A 208 -23.20 39.10 23.81
N ILE A 209 -23.90 39.59 22.77
CA ILE A 209 -23.97 38.93 21.45
C ILE A 209 -22.57 38.72 20.88
N SER A 210 -21.72 39.75 20.91
CA SER A 210 -20.34 39.67 20.40
C SER A 210 -19.49 38.65 21.18
N SER A 211 -19.53 38.68 22.51
CA SER A 211 -18.80 37.72 23.34
C SER A 211 -19.28 36.29 23.13
N TYR A 212 -20.59 36.09 22.94
CA TYR A 212 -21.18 34.78 22.72
C TYR A 212 -20.77 34.19 21.37
N LYS A 213 -20.88 34.97 20.28
CA LYS A 213 -20.45 34.56 18.94
C LYS A 213 -18.97 34.16 18.90
N THR A 214 -18.11 34.94 19.55
CA THR A 214 -16.66 34.67 19.60
C THR A 214 -16.35 33.36 20.32
N LYS A 215 -16.93 33.12 21.51
CA LYS A 215 -16.69 31.87 22.26
C LYS A 215 -17.17 30.64 21.48
N MET A 216 -18.37 30.72 20.89
CA MET A 216 -18.97 29.60 20.17
C MET A 216 -18.17 29.20 18.92
N SER A 217 -17.72 30.20 18.14
CA SER A 217 -16.96 29.96 16.92
C SER A 217 -15.61 29.28 17.18
N VAL A 218 -14.95 29.58 18.30
CA VAL A 218 -13.63 29.02 18.63
C VAL A 218 -13.74 27.56 19.06
N VAL A 219 -14.71 27.23 19.91
CA VAL A 219 -14.90 25.87 20.44
C VAL A 219 -15.30 24.90 19.33
N ASN A 220 -16.30 25.27 18.52
CA ASN A 220 -16.83 24.39 17.47
C ASN A 220 -15.80 24.15 16.35
N TRP A 221 -15.03 25.16 15.99
CA TRP A 221 -14.03 25.01 14.92
C TRP A 221 -12.81 24.20 15.36
N GLY A 222 -12.31 24.37 16.59
CA GLY A 222 -11.13 23.67 17.06
C GLY A 222 -11.31 22.14 17.12
N GLU A 223 -12.45 21.67 17.63
CA GLU A 223 -12.76 20.23 17.68
C GLU A 223 -12.99 19.67 16.27
N LEU A 224 -13.73 20.40 15.43
CA LEU A 224 -14.01 20.01 14.04
C LEU A 224 -12.74 19.92 13.21
N GLU A 225 -11.86 20.90 13.29
CA GLU A 225 -10.61 20.94 12.52
C GLU A 225 -9.65 19.82 12.93
N SER A 226 -9.55 19.54 14.23
CA SER A 226 -8.74 18.44 14.76
C SER A 226 -9.19 17.09 14.21
N LEU A 227 -10.50 16.82 14.22
CA LEU A 227 -11.04 15.55 13.74
C LEU A 227 -11.06 15.48 12.20
N PHE A 228 -11.34 16.60 11.54
CA PHE A 228 -11.23 16.73 10.09
C PHE A 228 -9.82 16.38 9.60
N ALA A 229 -8.77 16.89 10.26
CA ALA A 229 -7.39 16.59 9.89
C ALA A 229 -7.02 15.10 10.04
N LYS A 230 -7.70 14.36 10.92
CA LYS A 230 -7.52 12.90 11.08
C LYS A 230 -8.16 12.08 9.95
N VAL A 231 -9.17 12.62 9.28
CA VAL A 231 -9.87 11.97 8.15
C VAL A 231 -9.29 12.43 6.81
N HIS A 232 -8.98 13.72 6.71
CA HIS A 232 -8.52 14.39 5.51
C HIS A 232 -7.10 14.96 5.70
N HIS A 233 -6.13 14.09 5.98
CA HIS A 233 -4.77 14.46 6.40
C HIS A 233 -4.02 15.33 5.39
N SER A 234 -4.29 15.15 4.08
CA SER A 234 -3.62 15.88 3.00
C SER A 234 -4.41 17.05 2.45
N PHE A 235 -5.70 17.16 2.78
CA PHE A 235 -6.62 18.10 2.14
C PHE A 235 -6.13 19.55 2.20
N TYR A 236 -5.73 20.04 3.37
CA TYR A 236 -5.31 21.43 3.51
C TYR A 236 -3.96 21.71 2.86
N ASN A 237 -3.04 20.75 2.86
CA ASN A 237 -1.76 20.88 2.18
C ASN A 237 -1.97 20.92 0.66
N ASN A 238 -2.82 20.04 0.14
CA ASN A 238 -3.15 19.99 -1.28
C ASN A 238 -3.98 21.21 -1.72
N LEU A 239 -4.86 21.72 -0.85
CA LEU A 239 -5.59 22.97 -1.06
C LEU A 239 -4.63 24.16 -1.14
N GLN A 240 -3.64 24.24 -0.25
CA GLN A 240 -2.66 25.33 -0.24
C GLN A 240 -1.73 25.28 -1.46
N SER A 241 -1.32 24.09 -1.91
CA SER A 241 -0.55 23.94 -3.15
C SER A 241 -1.31 24.40 -4.40
N ARG A 242 -2.62 24.18 -4.44
CA ARG A 242 -3.48 24.62 -5.56
C ARG A 242 -3.87 26.10 -5.46
N ILE A 243 -4.00 26.61 -4.24
CA ILE A 243 -4.40 28.00 -3.97
C ILE A 243 -3.49 28.58 -2.88
N PRO A 244 -2.33 29.12 -3.25
CA PRO A 244 -1.33 29.59 -2.27
C PRO A 244 -1.81 30.78 -1.42
N ASP A 245 -2.64 31.65 -1.99
CA ASP A 245 -3.17 32.87 -1.33
C ASP A 245 -4.58 32.65 -0.76
N LEU A 246 -4.69 31.72 0.18
CA LEU A 246 -5.95 31.39 0.85
C LEU A 246 -6.01 32.03 2.25
N SER A 247 -7.00 32.88 2.48
CA SER A 247 -7.22 33.44 3.82
C SER A 247 -7.71 32.35 4.81
N PRO A 248 -7.51 32.52 6.13
CA PRO A 248 -8.02 31.55 7.11
C PRO A 248 -9.53 31.31 7.01
N ALA A 249 -10.32 32.34 6.68
CA ALA A 249 -11.78 32.18 6.51
C ALA A 249 -12.14 31.36 5.25
N GLU A 250 -11.42 31.57 4.15
CA GLU A 250 -11.56 30.76 2.94
C GLU A 250 -11.15 29.30 3.20
N ARG A 251 -10.08 29.07 3.98
CA ARG A 251 -9.62 27.72 4.37
C ARG A 251 -10.69 26.97 5.13
N ARG A 252 -11.28 27.62 6.13
CA ARG A 252 -12.38 27.05 6.91
C ARG A 252 -13.58 26.74 6.02
N LEU A 253 -13.95 27.66 5.13
CA LEU A 253 -15.05 27.44 4.18
C LEU A 253 -14.81 26.22 3.29
N CYS A 254 -13.60 26.03 2.77
CA CYS A 254 -13.25 24.83 2.00
C CYS A 254 -13.39 23.55 2.82
N GLY A 255 -12.98 23.53 4.09
CA GLY A 255 -13.19 22.39 4.99
C GLY A 255 -14.67 22.07 5.22
N LEU A 256 -15.49 23.09 5.46
CA LEU A 256 -16.95 22.93 5.64
C LEU A 256 -17.64 22.44 4.35
N ILE A 257 -17.18 22.91 3.18
CA ILE A 257 -17.64 22.40 1.87
C ILE A 257 -17.25 20.93 1.72
N LYS A 258 -16.01 20.56 2.04
CA LYS A 258 -15.53 19.17 1.98
C LYS A 258 -16.35 18.23 2.87
N LEU A 259 -16.92 18.75 3.96
CA LEU A 259 -17.85 18.04 4.83
C LEU A 259 -19.29 17.95 4.29
N ASN A 260 -19.55 18.35 3.04
CA ASN A 260 -20.89 18.41 2.45
C ASN A 260 -21.87 19.26 3.28
N MET A 261 -21.42 20.39 3.81
CA MET A 261 -22.33 21.32 4.49
C MET A 261 -23.03 22.25 3.48
N THR A 262 -24.34 22.45 3.67
CA THR A 262 -25.12 23.39 2.86
C THR A 262 -24.75 24.84 3.19
N THR A 263 -25.11 25.79 2.31
CA THR A 263 -24.89 27.21 2.60
C THR A 263 -25.62 27.68 3.87
N LYS A 264 -26.79 27.08 4.19
CA LYS A 264 -27.54 27.35 5.42
C LYS A 264 -26.76 26.86 6.65
N GLU A 265 -26.29 25.61 6.61
CA GLU A 265 -25.50 25.02 7.69
C GLU A 265 -24.19 25.79 7.91
N ILE A 266 -23.46 26.11 6.84
CA ILE A 266 -22.23 26.90 6.92
C ILE A 266 -22.52 28.28 7.54
N SER A 267 -23.62 28.93 7.15
CA SER A 267 -24.05 30.22 7.70
C SER A 267 -24.27 30.14 9.21
N ALA A 268 -25.01 29.12 9.67
CA ALA A 268 -25.26 28.87 11.09
C ALA A 268 -23.96 28.59 11.85
N VAL A 269 -23.14 27.65 11.37
CA VAL A 269 -21.90 27.22 12.05
C VAL A 269 -20.84 28.34 12.11
N SER A 270 -20.76 29.18 11.08
CA SER A 270 -19.78 30.27 11.02
C SER A 270 -20.28 31.59 11.64
N ASN A 271 -21.54 31.67 12.08
CA ASN A 271 -22.20 32.91 12.51
C ASN A 271 -22.12 34.05 11.47
N GLN A 272 -22.10 33.71 10.18
CA GLN A 272 -22.08 34.65 9.06
C GLN A 272 -23.38 34.57 8.28
N SER A 273 -23.83 35.66 7.65
CA SER A 273 -25.04 35.61 6.82
C SER A 273 -24.84 34.74 5.57
N ALA A 274 -25.90 34.11 5.09
CA ALA A 274 -25.88 33.32 3.86
C ALA A 274 -25.32 34.10 2.66
N ASP A 275 -25.59 35.40 2.58
CA ASP A 275 -25.06 36.28 1.54
C ASP A 275 -23.55 36.50 1.65
N THR A 276 -23.02 36.57 2.87
CA THR A 276 -21.57 36.61 3.10
C THR A 276 -20.92 35.32 2.60
N ILE A 277 -21.51 34.16 2.91
CA ILE A 277 -21.03 32.86 2.44
C ILE A 277 -21.07 32.77 0.91
N LYS A 278 -22.17 33.19 0.27
CA LYS A 278 -22.29 33.21 -1.20
C LYS A 278 -21.21 34.09 -1.84
N LYS A 279 -20.97 35.29 -1.30
CA LYS A 279 -19.91 36.20 -1.78
C LYS A 279 -18.52 35.57 -1.65
N THR A 280 -18.23 34.90 -0.54
CA THR A 280 -16.93 34.21 -0.34
C THR A 280 -16.78 33.02 -1.29
N LYS A 281 -17.82 32.19 -1.48
CA LYS A 281 -17.82 31.11 -2.48
C LYS A 281 -17.54 31.63 -3.89
N TYR A 282 -18.14 32.75 -4.28
CA TYR A 282 -17.90 33.40 -5.57
C TYR A 282 -16.44 33.87 -5.73
N ARG A 283 -15.85 34.47 -4.68
CA ARG A 283 -14.43 34.87 -4.68
C ARG A 283 -13.49 33.67 -4.82
N LEU A 284 -13.76 32.59 -4.09
CA LEU A 284 -13.02 31.33 -4.20
C LEU A 284 -13.08 30.75 -5.62
N LYS A 285 -14.27 30.74 -6.23
CA LYS A 285 -14.47 30.27 -7.61
C LYS A 285 -13.61 31.06 -8.61
N LYS A 286 -13.54 32.39 -8.45
CA LYS A 286 -12.67 33.25 -9.26
C LYS A 286 -11.17 32.98 -9.04
N LYS A 287 -10.72 32.83 -7.79
CA LYS A 287 -9.33 32.48 -7.47
C LYS A 287 -8.90 31.16 -8.09
N LEU A 288 -9.85 30.24 -8.25
CA LEU A 288 -9.66 28.93 -8.86
C LEU A 288 -9.72 28.91 -10.40
N GLY A 289 -10.08 30.03 -11.03
CA GLY A 289 -10.27 30.08 -12.49
C GLY A 289 -11.41 29.19 -12.99
N LEU A 290 -12.38 28.88 -12.13
CA LEU A 290 -13.52 28.02 -12.47
C LEU A 290 -14.59 28.82 -13.24
N ASP A 291 -15.05 28.29 -14.36
CA ASP A 291 -16.06 28.89 -15.23
C ASP A 291 -17.44 28.84 -14.60
N ALA A 292 -18.41 29.61 -15.12
CA ALA A 292 -19.76 29.69 -14.57
C ALA A 292 -20.45 28.31 -14.41
N ALA A 293 -20.15 27.37 -15.30
CA ALA A 293 -20.67 25.99 -15.28
C ALA A 293 -20.01 25.08 -14.22
N ASP A 294 -18.81 25.41 -13.74
CA ASP A 294 -18.05 24.55 -12.85
C ASP A 294 -18.56 24.57 -11.41
N SER A 295 -18.64 23.40 -10.78
CA SER A 295 -19.04 23.25 -9.39
C SER A 295 -17.84 23.41 -8.45
N LEU A 296 -17.84 24.50 -7.66
CA LEU A 296 -16.87 24.69 -6.59
C LEU A 296 -16.86 23.51 -5.61
N ASN A 297 -18.03 22.92 -5.31
CA ASN A 297 -18.11 21.78 -4.42
C ASN A 297 -17.37 20.58 -5.01
N ASN A 298 -17.62 20.24 -6.28
CA ASN A 298 -16.97 19.10 -6.94
C ASN A 298 -15.45 19.25 -6.91
N PHE A 299 -14.95 20.43 -7.28
CA PHE A 299 -13.53 20.74 -7.24
C PHE A 299 -12.93 20.52 -5.83
N ILE A 300 -13.60 21.01 -4.79
CA ILE A 300 -13.14 20.82 -3.40
C ILE A 300 -13.19 19.33 -2.99
N HIS A 301 -14.18 18.56 -3.46
CA HIS A 301 -14.23 17.11 -3.18
C HIS A 301 -13.14 16.31 -3.90
N GLU A 302 -12.67 16.75 -5.05
CA GLU A 302 -11.57 16.11 -5.80
C GLU A 302 -10.20 16.34 -5.16
N ILE A 303 -10.03 17.36 -4.33
CA ILE A 303 -8.80 17.57 -3.54
C ILE A 303 -8.72 16.45 -2.48
N SER A 304 -7.86 15.46 -2.72
CA SER A 304 -7.59 14.36 -1.79
C SER A 304 -6.74 14.81 -0.61
#